data_AF-A0A975QQM0-F1
#
_entry.id   AF-A0A975QQM0-F1
#
_cell.length_a   1.000
_cell.length_b   1.000
_cell.length_c   1.000
_cell.angle_alpha   90.00
_cell.angle_beta   90.00
_cell.angle_gamma   90.00
#
_symmetry.space_group_name_H-M   'P 1'
#
loop_
_entity.id
_entity.type
_entity.pdbx_description
1 polymer ?
#
loop_
_entity_poly.entity_id
_entity_poly.type
_entity_poly.pdbx_seq_one_letter_code
_entity_poly.pdbx_strand_id
1 'polypeptide(L)'
;MCHQKNECSFQLYGKKFLVCSRCTGIIIGFLISLPLSFFIKNTIILSVALMIPLIFDGILQLKSRYTSTNAVRLVTGISFGFGMVYLYANLILRLIRIGYKIASLVNLI
;
A
#
# COMPACT_ATOMS: atom_id res chain seq x y z
N MET A 1 -1.87 -4.34 -14.01
CA MET A 1 -1.27 -5.55 -13.39
C MET A 1 0.08 -5.82 -14.07
N CYS A 2 1.08 -6.26 -13.29
CA CYS A 2 2.48 -6.41 -13.73
C CYS A 2 2.60 -7.42 -14.88
N HIS A 3 2.68 -6.93 -16.12
CA HIS A 3 2.82 -7.74 -17.33
C HIS A 3 4.29 -7.92 -17.76
N GLN A 4 5.25 -7.63 -16.87
CA GLN A 4 6.70 -7.64 -17.17
C GLN A 4 7.08 -6.92 -18.48
N LYS A 5 6.33 -5.86 -18.86
CA LYS A 5 6.71 -5.01 -19.99
C LYS A 5 8.06 -4.36 -19.68
N ASN A 6 9.03 -4.53 -20.58
CA ASN A 6 10.44 -4.10 -20.45
C ASN A 6 10.60 -2.63 -20.02
N GLU A 7 9.62 -1.79 -20.36
CA GLU A 7 9.56 -0.36 -20.08
C GLU A 7 9.09 0.00 -18.65
N CYS A 8 8.70 -0.99 -17.84
CA CYS A 8 8.15 -0.79 -16.49
C CYS A 8 9.04 -1.36 -15.35
N SER A 9 10.19 -1.95 -15.69
CA SER A 9 11.16 -2.52 -14.75
C SER A 9 12.37 -1.60 -14.62
N PHE A 10 12.87 -1.39 -13.39
CA PHE A 10 14.16 -0.72 -13.19
C PHE A 10 15.28 -1.56 -13.80
N GLN A 11 16.13 -0.92 -14.61
CA GLN A 11 17.44 -1.47 -14.99
C GLN A 11 18.45 -0.99 -13.96
N LEU A 12 18.79 -1.86 -13.01
CA LEU A 12 19.87 -1.58 -12.05
C LEU A 12 21.08 -2.41 -12.48
N TYR A 13 22.24 -1.77 -12.71
CA TYR A 13 23.48 -2.47 -13.07
C TYR A 13 23.39 -3.38 -14.31
N GLY A 14 22.63 -2.98 -15.33
CA GLY A 14 22.51 -3.75 -16.58
C GLY A 14 21.70 -5.05 -16.46
N LYS A 15 21.16 -5.38 -15.27
CA LYS A 15 20.24 -6.50 -15.05
C LYS A 15 18.83 -5.99 -14.81
N LYS A 16 17.84 -6.67 -15.41
CA LYS A 16 16.41 -6.36 -15.21
C LYS A 16 16.01 -6.80 -13.80
N PHE A 17 15.38 -5.92 -13.04
CA PHE A 17 14.76 -6.32 -11.77
C PHE A 17 13.64 -7.35 -12.01
N LEU A 18 13.54 -8.35 -11.15
CA LEU A 18 12.49 -9.39 -11.19
C LEU A 18 11.07 -8.82 -11.01
N VAL A 19 10.96 -7.61 -10.45
CA VAL A 19 9.71 -7.00 -9.98
C VAL A 19 9.57 -5.57 -10.55
N CYS A 20 8.36 -5.16 -10.96
CA CYS A 20 8.13 -3.83 -11.53
C CYS A 20 8.27 -2.70 -10.49
N SER A 21 8.56 -1.48 -10.96
CA SER A 21 8.73 -0.28 -10.12
C SER A 21 7.59 -0.05 -9.13
N ARG A 22 6.35 -0.35 -9.53
CA ARG A 22 5.16 -0.26 -8.68
C ARG A 22 5.18 -1.26 -7.52
N CYS A 23 5.46 -2.52 -7.81
CA CYS A 23 5.50 -3.57 -6.78
C CYS A 23 6.68 -3.37 -5.83
N THR A 24 7.84 -2.92 -6.33
CA THR A 24 8.97 -2.54 -5.49
C THR A 24 8.57 -1.41 -4.53
N GLY A 25 7.85 -0.40 -5.02
CA GLY A 25 7.33 0.68 -4.19
C GLY A 25 6.39 0.17 -3.09
N ILE A 26 5.45 -0.70 -3.43
CA ILE A 26 4.52 -1.30 -2.46
C ILE A 26 5.29 -2.05 -1.36
N ILE A 27 6.27 -2.89 -1.72
CA ILE A 27 7.10 -3.64 -0.76
C ILE A 27 7.88 -2.69 0.15
N ILE A 28 8.49 -1.65 -0.43
CA ILE A 28 9.21 -0.62 0.35
C ILE A 28 8.25 0.10 1.30
N GLY A 29 7.05 0.46 0.83
CA GLY A 29 6.00 1.08 1.65
C GLY A 29 5.59 0.21 2.84
N PHE A 30 5.45 -1.11 2.62
CA PHE A 30 5.22 -2.07 3.71
C PHE A 30 6.35 -2.03 4.75
N LEU A 31 7.61 -2.09 4.32
CA LEU A 31 8.76 -2.10 5.24
C LEU A 31 8.91 -0.79 6.02
N ILE A 32 8.69 0.36 5.37
CA ILE A 32 8.81 1.69 5.99
C ILE A 32 7.64 1.98 6.94
N SER A 33 6.47 1.39 6.71
CA SER A 33 5.29 1.63 7.55
C SER A 33 5.48 1.24 9.02
N LEU A 34 6.31 0.23 9.30
CA LEU A 34 6.59 -0.25 10.65
C LEU A 34 7.31 0.82 11.51
N PRO A 35 8.50 1.32 11.14
CA PRO A 35 9.17 2.35 11.93
C PRO A 35 8.39 3.68 11.98
N LEU A 36 7.69 4.06 10.91
CA LEU A 36 6.90 5.30 10.89
C LEU A 36 5.61 5.20 11.71
N SER A 37 5.13 3.98 12.00
CA SER A 37 3.94 3.78 12.84
C SER A 37 4.08 4.34 14.26
N PHE A 38 5.30 4.47 14.74
CA PHE A 38 5.59 5.12 16.03
C PHE A 38 5.37 6.63 16.02
N PHE A 39 5.52 7.28 14.86
CA PHE A 39 5.46 8.74 14.74
C PHE A 39 4.13 9.25 14.18
N ILE A 40 3.46 8.46 13.34
CA ILE A 40 2.26 8.90 12.62
C ILE A 40 1.03 8.17 13.16
N LYS A 41 0.04 8.94 13.64
CA LYS A 41 -1.21 8.38 14.17
C LYS A 41 -1.95 7.57 13.09
N ASN A 42 -2.20 6.30 13.40
CA ASN A 42 -2.94 5.43 12.51
C ASN A 42 -4.44 5.74 12.51
N THR A 43 -4.92 6.46 11.49
CA THR A 43 -6.35 6.73 11.26
C THR A 43 -6.81 6.10 9.95
N ILE A 44 -8.07 5.66 9.89
CA ILE A 44 -8.64 5.08 8.67
C ILE A 44 -8.64 6.09 7.52
N ILE A 45 -8.94 7.36 7.82
CA ILE A 45 -8.96 8.44 6.82
C ILE A 45 -7.58 8.56 6.16
N LEU A 46 -6.50 8.60 6.96
CA LEU A 46 -5.14 8.64 6.44
C LEU A 46 -4.80 7.39 5.61
N SER A 47 -5.22 6.21 6.09
CA SER A 47 -4.99 4.93 5.40
C SER A 47 -5.57 4.94 3.99
N VAL A 48 -6.84 5.35 3.87
CA VAL A 48 -7.55 5.45 2.59
C VAL A 48 -6.95 6.54 1.72
N ALA A 49 -6.66 7.71 2.27
CA ALA A 49 -6.06 8.82 1.54
C ALA A 49 -4.73 8.44 0.88
N LEU A 50 -3.88 7.67 1.56
CA LEU A 50 -2.60 7.19 1.04
C LEU A 50 -2.74 6.17 -0.11
N MET A 51 -3.88 5.47 -0.22
CA MET A 51 -4.13 4.51 -1.28
C MET A 51 -4.62 5.18 -2.58
N ILE A 52 -5.29 6.33 -2.49
CA ILE A 52 -5.90 7.04 -3.62
C ILE A 52 -4.91 7.31 -4.77
N PRO A 53 -3.67 7.80 -4.55
CA PRO A 53 -2.76 8.15 -5.63
C PRO A 53 -2.45 6.98 -6.57
N LEU A 54 -2.23 5.78 -6.02
CA LEU A 54 -1.94 4.59 -6.83
C LEU A 54 -3.18 4.11 -7.58
N ILE A 55 -4.35 4.14 -6.94
CA ILE A 55 -5.61 3.75 -7.58
C ILE A 55 -5.89 4.69 -8.75
N PHE A 56 -5.73 5.99 -8.55
CA PHE A 56 -5.95 7.00 -9.59
C PHE A 56 -4.94 6.87 -10.74
N ASP A 57 -3.64 6.72 -10.45
CA ASP A 57 -2.60 6.46 -11.46
C ASP A 57 -2.90 5.17 -12.25
N GLY A 58 -3.38 4.12 -11.56
CA GLY A 58 -3.81 2.86 -12.18
C GLY A 58 -5.01 3.04 -13.12
N ILE A 59 -6.04 3.78 -12.70
CA ILE A 59 -7.24 4.04 -13.50
C ILE A 59 -6.89 4.90 -14.73
N LEU A 60 -6.11 5.97 -14.54
CA LEU A 60 -5.66 6.83 -15.64
C LEU A 60 -4.88 6.05 -16.68
N GLN A 61 -4.00 5.15 -16.24
CA GLN A 61 -3.19 4.32 -17.12
C GLN A 61 -4.01 3.24 -17.85
N LEU A 62 -5.14 2.80 -17.29
CA LEU A 62 -6.06 1.86 -17.96
C LEU A 62 -6.96 2.56 -18.98
N LYS A 63 -7.41 3.79 -18.69
CA LYS A 63 -8.37 4.52 -19.53
C LYS A 63 -7.72 5.38 -20.61
N SER A 64 -6.46 5.78 -20.42
CA SER A 64 -5.74 6.70 -21.32
C SER A 64 -4.51 6.04 -21.96
N ARG A 65 -3.96 6.68 -22.99
CA ARG A 65 -2.63 6.35 -23.55
C ARG A 65 -1.46 6.85 -22.68
N TYR A 66 -1.76 7.46 -21.54
CA TYR A 66 -0.77 7.97 -20.60
C TYR A 66 0.13 6.86 -20.04
N THR A 67 1.44 7.05 -20.17
CA THR A 67 2.45 6.16 -19.60
C THR A 67 3.07 6.79 -18.35
N SER A 68 2.68 6.29 -17.18
CA SER A 68 3.27 6.67 -15.90
C SER A 68 4.77 6.34 -15.86
N THR A 69 5.58 7.28 -15.36
CA THR A 69 7.04 7.12 -15.24
C THR A 69 7.39 6.18 -14.08
N ASN A 70 8.58 5.58 -14.12
CA ASN A 70 9.02 4.65 -13.07
C ASN A 70 9.10 5.32 -11.68
N ALA A 71 9.42 6.62 -11.62
CA ALA A 71 9.43 7.38 -10.38
C ALA A 71 8.02 7.54 -9.79
N VAL A 72 7.03 7.94 -10.61
CA VAL A 72 5.63 8.09 -10.17
C VAL A 72 5.08 6.75 -9.68
N ARG A 73 5.34 5.66 -10.41
CA ARG A 73 4.94 4.31 -10.03
C ARG A 73 5.56 3.85 -8.71
N LEU A 74 6.82 4.21 -8.45
CA LEU A 74 7.51 3.89 -7.21
C LEU A 74 6.89 4.67 -6.04
N VAL A 75 6.76 6.00 -6.16
CA VAL A 75 6.24 6.86 -5.10
C VAL A 75 4.79 6.51 -4.75
N THR A 76 3.92 6.39 -5.75
CA THR A 76 2.52 5.98 -5.53
C THR A 76 2.43 4.57 -4.95
N GLY A 77 3.34 3.67 -5.33
CA GLY A 77 3.46 2.33 -4.74
C GLY A 77 3.82 2.37 -3.26
N ILE A 78 4.81 3.20 -2.86
CA ILE A 78 5.22 3.39 -1.46
C ILE A 78 4.04 3.92 -0.63
N SER A 79 3.37 4.96 -1.11
CA SER A 79 2.19 5.53 -0.43
C SER A 79 1.10 4.47 -0.24
N PHE A 80 0.80 3.69 -1.28
CA PHE A 80 -0.20 2.64 -1.20
C PHE A 80 0.17 1.52 -0.23
N GLY A 81 1.41 1.03 -0.26
CA GLY A 81 1.90 0.00 0.66
C GLY A 81 1.78 0.45 2.11
N PHE A 82 2.12 1.71 2.39
CA PHE A 82 1.95 2.30 3.71
C PHE A 82 0.47 2.35 4.15
N GLY A 83 -0.40 2.87 3.28
CA GLY A 83 -1.83 2.97 3.55
C GLY A 83 -2.48 1.61 3.81
N MET A 84 -2.07 0.58 3.08
CA MET A 84 -2.55 -0.79 3.26
C MET A 84 -2.21 -1.36 4.65
N VAL A 85 -0.98 -1.19 5.14
CA VAL A 85 -0.62 -1.64 6.50
C VAL A 85 -1.47 -0.97 7.56
N TYR A 86 -1.60 0.35 7.44
CA TYR A 86 -2.38 1.16 8.38
C TYR A 86 -3.86 0.73 8.40
N LEU A 87 -4.44 0.45 7.22
CA LEU A 87 -5.81 -0.02 7.09
C LEU A 87 -5.99 -1.40 7.75
N TYR A 88 -5.11 -2.36 7.45
CA TYR A 88 -5.17 -3.70 8.03
C TYR A 88 -5.01 -3.67 9.55
N ALA A 89 -4.06 -2.89 10.08
CA ALA A 89 -3.87 -2.74 11.52
C ALA A 89 -5.12 -2.16 12.19
N ASN A 90 -5.74 -1.13 11.61
CA ASN A 90 -7.01 -0.59 12.13
C ASN A 90 -8.13 -1.62 12.12
N LEU A 91 -8.27 -2.38 11.04
CA LEU A 91 -9.31 -3.39 10.89
C LEU A 91 -9.16 -4.48 11.95
N ILE A 92 -7.94 -5.03 12.11
CA ILE A 92 -7.64 -6.07 13.10
C ILE A 92 -7.93 -5.57 14.52
N LEU A 93 -7.47 -4.36 14.88
CA LEU A 93 -7.73 -3.79 16.21
C LEU A 93 -9.23 -3.57 16.46
N ARG A 94 -10.00 -3.17 15.44
CA ARG A 94 -11.46 -3.03 15.57
C ARG A 94 -12.13 -4.38 15.77
N LEU A 95 -11.75 -5.39 15.01
CA LEU A 95 -12.30 -6.75 15.15
C LEU A 95 -12.01 -7.32 16.53
N ILE A 96 -10.79 -7.16 17.03
CA ILE A 96 -10.40 -7.58 18.38
C ILE A 96 -11.26 -6.86 19.44
N ARG A 97 -11.42 -5.53 19.36
CA ARG A 97 -12.26 -4.78 20.30
C ARG A 97 -13.73 -5.21 20.27
N ILE A 98 -14.27 -5.46 19.08
CA ILE A 98 -15.63 -5.96 18.92
C ILE A 98 -15.76 -7.35 19.55
N GLY A 99 -14.80 -8.24 19.28
CA GLY A 99 -14.72 -9.56 19.88
C GLY A 99 -14.70 -9.52 21.41
N TYR A 100 -13.84 -8.67 22.00
CA TYR A 100 -13.81 -8.46 23.46
C TYR A 100 -15.13 -7.93 24.01
N LYS A 101 -15.75 -6.95 23.34
CA LYS A 101 -17.04 -6.40 23.76
C LYS A 101 -18.15 -7.45 23.73
N ILE A 102 -18.18 -8.29 22.70
CA ILE A 102 -19.13 -9.40 22.61
C ILE A 102 -18.85 -10.44 23.70
N ALA A 103 -17.59 -10.85 23.90
CA ALA A 103 -17.23 -11.82 24.94
C ALA A 103 -17.68 -11.36 26.34
N SER A 104 -17.50 -10.08 26.66
CA SER A 104 -18.00 -9.50 27.92
C SER A 104 -19.52 -9.43 28.01
N LEU A 105 -20.24 -9.29 26.89
CA LEU A 105 -21.72 -9.29 26.89
C LEU A 105 -22.31 -10.68 27.11
N VAL A 106 -21.57 -11.73 26.74
CA VAL A 106 -21.99 -13.14 26.87
C VAL A 106 -21.46 -13.77 28.17
N ASN A 107 -20.87 -12.97 29.09
CA ASN A 107 -20.27 -13.42 30.36
C ASN A 107 -19.23 -14.55 30.19
N LEU A 108 -18.52 -14.56 29.06
CA LEU A 108 -17.46 -15.55 28.80
C LEU A 108 -16.12 -15.14 29.43
N ILE A 109 -15.99 -13.85 29.78
CA ILE A 109 -14.89 -13.18 30.48
C ILE A 109 -15.53 -12.11 31.36
#